data_AF-A0A8H9GJQ0-F1
#
_entry.id   AF-A0A8H9GJQ0-F1
#
_cell.length_a   1.000
_cell.length_b   1.000
_cell.length_c   1.000
_cell.angle_alpha   90.00
_cell.angle_beta   90.00
_cell.angle_gamma   90.00
#
_symmetry.space_group_name_H-M   'P 1'
#
loop_
_entity.id
_entity.type
_entity.pdbx_description
1 polymer ?
#
loop_
_entity_poly.entity_id
_entity_poly.type
_entity_poly.pdbx_seq_one_letter_code
_entity_poly.pdbx_strand_id
1 'polypeptide(L)'
;MTHDDWQTGIQNEADSVQDTDWSRDTRRHLRRRAWLTATLITLGFTILALSLTAVLNAALVGALAPVPPGAMNIIVSPFNPQWLMVAGLGYLLTRRGFTPLQATTSLLTAILLFSITVRLITLNVQSNFPNDVSFTVDVLPAPQDALSGPVLMGLILNIVALGAGIGLARVNLHRTRTA
;
A
#
# COMPACT_ATOMS: atom_id res chain seq x y z
N MET A 1 7.60 9.02 -29.88
CA MET A 1 7.79 7.67 -29.32
C MET A 1 7.60 7.76 -27.82
N THR A 2 6.52 7.18 -27.29
CA THR A 2 6.26 7.19 -25.83
C THR A 2 7.12 6.15 -25.12
N HIS A 3 7.23 6.25 -23.79
CA HIS A 3 7.97 5.25 -23.00
C HIS A 3 7.39 3.84 -23.17
N ASP A 4 6.07 3.75 -23.29
CA ASP A 4 5.35 2.49 -23.52
C ASP A 4 5.60 1.94 -24.93
N ASP A 5 5.68 2.81 -25.95
CA ASP A 5 6.04 2.40 -27.33
C ASP A 5 7.45 1.85 -27.39
N TRP A 6 8.39 2.47 -26.66
CA TRP A 6 9.77 2.00 -26.57
C TRP A 6 9.87 0.66 -25.85
N GLN A 7 9.15 0.50 -24.74
CA GLN A 7 9.16 -0.74 -23.97
C GLN A 7 8.53 -1.90 -24.74
N THR A 8 7.47 -1.62 -25.50
CA THR A 8 6.81 -2.59 -26.40
C THR A 8 7.73 -2.94 -27.58
N GLY A 9 8.42 -1.95 -28.15
CA GLY A 9 9.42 -2.15 -29.21
C GLY A 9 10.56 -3.07 -28.77
N ILE A 10 11.15 -2.81 -27.60
CA ILE A 10 12.21 -3.64 -27.00
C ILE A 10 11.72 -5.07 -26.73
N GLN A 11 10.48 -5.25 -26.28
CA GLN A 11 9.91 -6.59 -26.06
C GLN A 11 9.70 -7.35 -27.37
N ASN A 12 9.19 -6.68 -28.40
CA ASN A 12 9.00 -7.27 -29.72
C ASN A 12 10.33 -7.61 -30.40
N GLU A 13 11.36 -6.76 -30.24
CA GLU A 13 12.72 -7.06 -30.69
C GLU A 13 13.29 -8.27 -29.94
N ALA A 14 13.16 -8.31 -28.61
CA ALA A 14 13.56 -9.46 -27.78
C ALA A 14 12.89 -10.78 -28.17
N ASP A 15 11.67 -10.72 -28.69
CA ASP A 15 10.93 -11.90 -29.15
C ASP A 15 11.26 -12.30 -30.61
N SER A 16 11.74 -11.36 -31.42
CA SER A 16 12.12 -11.58 -32.82
C SER A 16 13.57 -12.07 -33.02
N VAL A 17 14.45 -11.81 -32.05
CA VAL A 17 15.89 -12.09 -32.17
C VAL A 17 16.18 -13.57 -31.88
N GLN A 18 16.89 -14.23 -32.81
CA GLN A 18 17.33 -15.63 -32.69
C GLN A 18 18.39 -15.86 -31.59
N ASP A 19 18.97 -14.79 -31.05
CA ASP A 19 19.90 -14.84 -29.92
C ASP A 19 19.14 -15.06 -28.60
N THR A 20 19.17 -16.30 -28.14
CA THR A 20 18.49 -16.74 -26.92
C THR A 20 19.07 -16.12 -25.64
N ASP A 21 20.30 -15.64 -25.66
CA ASP A 21 20.94 -15.09 -24.45
C ASP A 21 20.57 -13.62 -24.25
N TRP A 22 20.53 -12.83 -25.34
CA TRP A 22 20.07 -11.44 -25.29
C TRP A 22 18.59 -11.32 -24.91
N SER A 23 17.72 -12.16 -25.47
CA SER A 23 16.29 -12.18 -25.14
C SER A 23 16.03 -12.56 -23.68
N ARG A 24 16.78 -13.54 -23.13
CA ARG A 24 16.70 -13.93 -21.72
C ARG A 24 17.17 -12.82 -20.79
N ASP A 25 18.27 -12.15 -21.10
CA ASP A 25 18.80 -11.07 -20.26
C ASP A 25 17.87 -9.86 -20.24
N THR A 26 17.36 -9.47 -21.42
CA THR A 26 16.38 -8.37 -21.55
C THR A 26 15.11 -8.66 -20.76
N ARG A 27 14.57 -9.88 -20.84
CA ARG A 27 13.40 -10.30 -20.03
C ARG A 27 13.70 -10.30 -18.53
N ARG A 28 14.89 -10.73 -18.10
CA ARG A 28 15.31 -10.69 -16.69
C ARG A 28 15.40 -9.24 -16.19
N HIS A 29 15.99 -8.34 -16.98
CA HIS A 29 16.13 -6.94 -16.65
C HIS A 29 14.77 -6.25 -16.48
N LEU A 30 13.86 -6.45 -17.44
CA LEU A 30 12.51 -5.91 -17.39
C LEU A 30 11.70 -6.44 -16.21
N ARG A 31 11.80 -7.76 -15.92
CA ARG A 31 11.16 -8.36 -14.73
C ARG A 31 11.72 -7.76 -13.44
N ARG A 32 13.04 -7.61 -13.30
CA ARG A 32 13.65 -7.01 -12.09
C ARG A 32 13.16 -5.57 -11.87
N ARG A 33 13.11 -4.75 -12.93
CA ARG A 33 12.57 -3.40 -12.84
C ARG A 33 11.11 -3.38 -12.39
N ALA A 34 10.26 -4.24 -12.96
CA ALA A 34 8.87 -4.35 -12.55
C ALA A 34 8.72 -4.82 -11.09
N TRP A 35 9.54 -5.77 -10.64
CA TRP A 35 9.55 -6.16 -9.23
C TRP A 35 9.96 -5.02 -8.30
N LEU A 36 11.01 -4.28 -8.64
CA LEU A 36 11.46 -3.14 -7.84
C LEU A 36 10.41 -2.03 -7.76
N THR A 37 9.73 -1.71 -8.87
CA THR A 37 8.68 -0.69 -8.86
C THR A 37 7.47 -1.12 -8.03
N ALA A 38 7.05 -2.39 -8.14
CA ALA A 38 5.98 -2.93 -7.30
C ALA A 38 6.32 -2.84 -5.81
N THR A 39 7.53 -3.27 -5.45
CA THR A 39 8.02 -3.24 -4.06
C THR A 39 8.08 -1.83 -3.52
N LEU A 40 8.63 -0.87 -4.27
CA LEU A 40 8.71 0.53 -3.85
C LEU A 40 7.33 1.15 -3.64
N ILE A 41 6.38 0.90 -4.56
CA ILE A 41 5.00 1.40 -4.43
C ILE A 41 4.32 0.78 -3.20
N THR A 42 4.48 -0.53 -3.00
CA THR A 42 3.87 -1.25 -1.88
C THR A 42 4.44 -0.80 -0.53
N LEU A 43 5.76 -0.66 -0.43
CA LEU A 43 6.42 -0.17 0.78
C LEU A 43 6.07 1.29 1.06
N GLY A 44 6.08 2.14 0.05
CA GLY A 44 5.69 3.54 0.18
C GLY A 44 4.25 3.69 0.68
N PHE A 45 3.32 2.91 0.13
CA PHE A 45 1.95 2.84 0.63
C PHE A 45 1.87 2.38 2.09
N THR A 46 2.62 1.33 2.44
CA THR A 46 2.63 0.77 3.80
C THR A 46 3.15 1.79 4.82
N ILE A 47 4.24 2.49 4.49
CA ILE A 47 4.84 3.54 5.34
C ILE A 47 3.85 4.68 5.55
N LEU A 48 3.15 5.11 4.49
CA LEU A 48 2.21 6.22 4.56
C LEU A 48 0.95 5.84 5.39
N ALA A 49 0.47 4.61 5.25
CA ALA A 49 -0.62 4.10 6.08
C ALA A 49 -0.23 3.99 7.56
N LEU A 50 1.00 3.53 7.84
CA LEU A 50 1.54 3.46 9.20
C LEU A 50 1.74 4.84 9.82
N SER A 51 2.30 5.79 9.08
CA SER A 51 2.53 7.15 9.60
C SER A 51 1.22 7.86 9.91
N LEU A 52 0.19 7.72 9.07
CA LEU A 52 -1.13 8.26 9.35
C LEU A 52 -1.72 7.64 10.63
N THR A 53 -1.64 6.33 10.77
CA THR A 53 -2.13 5.63 11.97
C THR A 53 -1.39 6.09 13.23
N ALA A 54 -0.07 6.26 13.13
CA ALA A 54 0.74 6.73 14.25
C ALA A 54 0.38 8.16 14.67
N VAL A 55 0.16 9.07 13.72
CA VAL A 55 -0.27 10.44 14.00
C VAL A 55 -1.66 10.46 14.66
N LEU A 56 -2.59 9.64 14.17
CA LEU A 56 -3.93 9.54 14.73
C LEU A 56 -3.90 9.01 16.18
N ASN A 57 -3.11 7.96 16.44
CA ASN A 57 -2.94 7.42 17.78
C ASN A 57 -2.26 8.42 18.73
N ALA A 58 -1.21 9.10 18.29
CA ALA A 58 -0.52 10.12 19.10
C ALA A 58 -1.46 11.28 19.48
N ALA A 59 -2.36 11.65 18.57
CA ALA A 59 -3.34 12.70 18.84
C ALA A 59 -4.52 12.22 19.71
N LEU A 60 -4.88 10.93 19.67
CA LEU A 60 -5.85 10.29 20.56
C LEU A 60 -5.36 10.20 22.02
N VAL A 61 -4.07 9.91 22.22
CA VAL A 61 -3.45 9.80 23.55
C VAL A 61 -3.05 11.18 24.11
N GLY A 62 -3.35 12.27 23.39
CA GLY A 62 -3.08 13.64 23.81
C GLY A 62 -1.60 14.05 23.72
N ALA A 63 -0.77 13.27 23.02
CA ALA A 63 0.64 13.60 22.76
C ALA A 63 0.80 14.62 21.62
N LEU A 64 -0.23 14.81 20.80
CA LEU A 64 -0.36 15.88 19.81
C LEU A 64 -1.57 16.76 20.13
N ALA A 65 -1.64 17.93 19.50
CA ALA A 65 -2.80 18.81 19.61
C ALA A 65 -4.10 18.00 19.38
N PRO A 66 -5.15 18.21 20.20
CA PRO A 66 -6.34 17.39 20.16
C PRO A 66 -6.94 17.40 18.76
N VAL A 67 -7.17 16.20 18.22
CA VAL A 67 -7.87 16.02 16.95
C VAL A 67 -9.23 16.70 17.08
N PRO A 68 -9.63 17.58 16.15
CA PRO A 68 -10.96 18.17 16.19
C PRO A 68 -12.01 17.05 16.26
N PRO A 69 -13.10 17.19 17.04
CA PRO A 69 -14.14 16.16 17.14
C PRO A 69 -14.68 15.69 15.78
N GLY A 70 -14.65 16.56 14.77
CA GLY A 70 -15.02 16.23 13.39
C GLY A 70 -14.04 15.33 12.64
N ALA A 71 -12.77 15.25 13.04
CA ALA A 71 -11.77 14.41 12.38
C ALA A 71 -11.85 12.93 12.81
N MET A 72 -12.38 12.64 14.00
CA MET A 72 -12.77 11.26 14.37
C MET A 72 -13.91 10.75 13.49
N ASN A 73 -14.88 11.60 13.15
CA ASN A 73 -15.95 11.25 12.21
C ASN A 73 -15.44 10.94 10.80
N ILE A 74 -14.28 11.46 10.38
CA ILE A 74 -13.68 11.14 9.07
C ILE A 74 -13.14 9.70 9.03
N ILE A 75 -12.73 9.14 10.18
CA ILE A 75 -12.17 7.78 10.28
C ILE A 75 -13.28 6.72 10.25
N VAL A 76 -14.43 7.02 10.85
CA VAL A 76 -15.60 6.12 10.88
C VAL A 76 -16.55 6.37 9.70
N SER A 77 -16.32 7.43 8.92
CA SER A 77 -17.12 7.80 7.75
C SER A 77 -16.91 6.81 6.59
N PRO A 78 -17.94 6.56 5.77
CA PRO A 78 -17.82 5.89 4.48
C PRO A 78 -16.96 6.65 3.45
N PHE A 79 -16.37 7.79 3.83
CA PHE A 79 -15.34 8.50 3.08
C PHE A 79 -14.00 8.49 3.83
N ASN A 80 -13.68 7.36 4.47
CA ASN A 80 -12.40 7.17 5.13
C ASN A 80 -11.25 7.42 4.13
N PRO A 81 -10.29 8.31 4.43
CA PRO A 81 -9.17 8.63 3.55
C PRO A 81 -8.30 7.41 3.19
N GLN A 82 -8.37 6.34 3.99
CA GLN A 82 -7.76 5.04 3.70
C GLN A 82 -8.27 4.45 2.37
N TRP A 83 -9.55 4.61 2.03
CA TRP A 83 -10.11 4.09 0.78
C TRP A 83 -9.63 4.90 -0.43
N LEU A 84 -9.41 6.20 -0.28
CA LEU A 84 -8.77 7.01 -1.32
C LEU A 84 -7.33 6.59 -1.55
N MET A 85 -6.58 6.26 -0.49
CA MET A 85 -5.21 5.75 -0.62
C MET A 85 -5.18 4.38 -1.32
N VAL A 86 -6.12 3.49 -1.00
CA VAL A 86 -6.21 2.17 -1.65
C VAL A 86 -6.64 2.29 -3.12
N ALA A 87 -7.55 3.20 -3.45
CA ALA A 87 -7.86 3.54 -4.84
C ALA A 87 -6.64 4.14 -5.55
N GLY A 88 -5.88 5.01 -4.89
CA GLY A 88 -4.63 5.56 -5.40
C GLY A 88 -3.57 4.48 -5.69
N LEU A 89 -3.44 3.48 -4.82
CA LEU A 89 -2.57 2.31 -5.03
C LEU A 89 -2.98 1.55 -6.29
N GLY A 90 -4.28 1.23 -6.43
CA GLY A 90 -4.81 0.55 -7.61
C GLY A 90 -4.59 1.34 -8.90
N TYR A 91 -4.78 2.67 -8.84
CA TYR A 91 -4.53 3.57 -9.97
C TYR A 91 -3.05 3.57 -10.38
N LEU A 92 -2.12 3.75 -9.43
CA LEU A 92 -0.68 3.82 -9.69
C LEU A 92 -0.13 2.51 -10.25
N LEU A 93 -0.53 1.37 -9.68
CA LEU A 93 -0.11 0.06 -10.16
C LEU A 93 -0.64 -0.20 -11.57
N THR A 94 -1.91 0.12 -11.83
CA THR A 94 -2.48 -0.03 -13.18
C THR A 94 -1.78 0.87 -14.20
N ARG A 95 -1.44 2.10 -13.84
CA ARG A 95 -0.65 3.00 -14.70
C ARG A 95 0.76 2.49 -15.00
N ARG A 96 1.32 1.64 -14.13
CA ARG A 96 2.62 1.01 -14.32
C ARG A 96 2.53 -0.34 -15.02
N GLY A 97 1.36 -0.71 -15.52
CA GLY A 97 1.14 -1.94 -16.28
C GLY A 97 0.92 -3.20 -15.43
N PHE A 98 0.69 -3.05 -14.11
CA PHE A 98 0.39 -4.19 -13.25
C PHE A 98 -1.04 -4.70 -13.46
N THR A 99 -1.22 -6.01 -13.36
CA THR A 99 -2.54 -6.64 -13.47
C THR A 99 -3.36 -6.43 -12.19
N PRO A 100 -4.71 -6.53 -12.27
CA PRO A 100 -5.56 -6.46 -11.09
C PRO A 100 -5.20 -7.49 -10.01
N LEU A 101 -4.74 -8.67 -10.42
CA LEU A 101 -4.25 -9.70 -9.50
C LEU A 101 -3.00 -9.23 -8.75
N GLN A 102 -2.03 -8.66 -9.46
CA GLN A 102 -0.80 -8.12 -8.86
C GLN A 102 -1.10 -6.95 -7.91
N ALA A 103 -2.04 -6.08 -8.28
CA ALA A 103 -2.51 -5.01 -7.41
C ALA A 103 -3.18 -5.57 -6.13
N THR A 104 -4.00 -6.61 -6.27
CA THR A 104 -4.64 -7.26 -5.12
C THR A 104 -3.59 -7.91 -4.21
N THR A 105 -2.59 -8.60 -4.76
CA THR A 105 -1.51 -9.17 -3.96
C THR A 105 -0.72 -8.11 -3.22
N SER A 106 -0.43 -6.96 -3.85
CA SER A 106 0.27 -5.85 -3.19
C SER A 106 -0.52 -5.27 -2.02
N LEU A 107 -1.84 -5.14 -2.17
CA LEU A 107 -2.74 -4.68 -1.12
C LEU A 107 -2.73 -5.65 0.07
N LEU A 108 -2.83 -6.96 -0.19
CA LEU A 108 -2.79 -7.98 0.86
C LEU A 108 -1.43 -7.99 1.58
N THR A 109 -0.32 -7.85 0.85
CA THR A 109 1.02 -7.72 1.45
C THR A 109 1.12 -6.48 2.33
N ALA A 110 0.61 -5.33 1.88
CA ALA A 110 0.61 -4.11 2.68
C ALA A 110 -0.24 -4.25 3.95
N ILE A 111 -1.42 -4.87 3.87
CA ILE A 111 -2.27 -5.13 5.03
C ILE A 111 -1.56 -6.04 6.04
N LEU A 112 -0.88 -7.07 5.56
CA LEU A 112 -0.15 -8.02 6.40
C LEU A 112 1.06 -7.35 7.07
N LEU A 113 1.84 -6.57 6.33
CA LEU A 113 2.95 -5.78 6.88
C LEU A 113 2.45 -4.77 7.92
N PHE A 114 1.35 -4.08 7.62
CA PHE A 114 0.72 -3.15 8.56
C PHE A 114 0.33 -3.86 9.87
N SER A 115 -0.31 -5.03 9.79
CA SER A 115 -0.68 -5.83 10.96
C SER A 115 0.54 -6.25 11.79
N ILE A 116 1.63 -6.68 11.14
CA ILE A 116 2.87 -7.04 11.82
C ILE A 116 3.47 -5.81 12.52
N THR A 117 3.56 -4.67 11.84
CA THR A 117 4.15 -3.46 12.40
C THR A 117 3.33 -2.91 13.56
N VAL A 118 2.00 -2.86 13.45
CA VAL A 118 1.13 -2.45 14.57
C VAL A 118 1.37 -3.39 15.75
N ARG A 119 1.39 -4.71 15.54
CA ARG A 119 1.61 -5.69 16.61
C ARG A 119 2.98 -5.58 17.28
N LEU A 120 4.02 -5.22 16.52
CA LEU A 120 5.37 -4.97 17.05
C LEU A 120 5.42 -3.75 17.95
N ILE A 121 4.67 -2.70 17.60
CA ILE A 121 4.65 -1.44 18.33
C ILE A 121 3.75 -1.53 19.57
N THR A 122 2.67 -2.32 19.50
CA THR A 122 1.78 -2.61 20.63
C THR A 122 2.27 -3.76 21.50
N LEU A 123 3.46 -4.30 21.23
CA LEU A 123 4.00 -5.41 22.01
C LEU A 123 4.45 -4.86 23.36
N ASN A 124 3.86 -5.37 24.44
CA ASN A 124 4.33 -5.07 25.79
C ASN A 124 5.75 -5.65 25.97
N VAL A 125 6.77 -4.82 25.81
CA VAL A 125 8.16 -5.21 26.08
C VAL A 125 8.43 -5.03 27.57
N GLN A 126 8.85 -6.08 28.25
CA GLN A 126 9.38 -5.98 29.61
C GLN A 126 10.73 -5.26 29.55
N SER A 127 10.77 -4.04 30.08
CA SER A 127 12.03 -3.30 30.28
C SER A 127 12.52 -3.54 31.70
N ASN A 128 13.70 -4.16 31.84
CA ASN A 128 14.38 -4.29 33.12
C ASN A 128 15.39 -3.15 33.24
N PHE A 129 15.05 -2.11 34.01
CA PHE A 129 16.03 -1.12 34.45
C PHE A 129 16.85 -1.66 35.63
N PRO A 130 18.04 -1.09 35.92
CA PRO A 130 18.97 -1.60 36.95
C PRO A 130 18.46 -1.64 38.41
N ASN A 131 17.18 -1.37 38.66
CA ASN A 131 16.55 -1.30 39.99
C ASN A 131 15.28 -2.17 40.11
N ASP A 132 15.16 -3.28 39.36
CA ASP A 132 14.02 -4.23 39.41
C ASP A 132 12.62 -3.64 39.13
N VAL A 133 12.55 -2.43 38.58
CA VAL A 133 11.28 -1.85 38.14
C VAL A 133 10.98 -2.33 36.73
N SER A 134 10.14 -3.36 36.63
CA SER A 134 9.56 -3.78 35.36
C SER A 134 8.26 -3.01 35.11
N PHE A 135 8.17 -2.32 33.97
CA PHE A 135 6.92 -1.74 33.49
C PHE A 135 6.72 -2.10 32.02
N THR A 136 5.48 -2.37 31.66
CA THR A 136 5.07 -2.62 30.28
C THR A 136 4.92 -1.29 29.57
N VAL A 137 5.75 -1.03 28.57
CA VAL A 137 5.61 0.14 27.70
C VAL A 137 4.91 -0.28 26.43
N ASP A 138 3.73 0.28 26.20
CA ASP A 138 3.11 0.28 24.87
C ASP A 138 3.70 1.47 24.09
N VAL A 139 4.42 1.19 23.01
CA VAL A 139 5.14 2.22 22.25
C VAL A 139 4.16 3.06 21.42
N LEU A 140 3.01 2.50 21.04
CA LEU A 140 1.84 3.25 20.58
C LEU A 140 0.57 2.55 21.09
N PRO A 141 -0.18 3.15 22.03
CA PRO A 141 -1.48 2.67 22.41
C PRO A 141 -2.38 2.58 21.18
N ALA A 142 -2.60 1.36 20.69
CA ALA A 142 -3.58 1.14 19.65
C ALA A 142 -4.96 1.09 20.30
N PRO A 143 -5.98 1.79 19.76
CA PRO A 143 -7.35 1.58 20.20
C PRO A 143 -7.68 0.09 19.97
N GLN A 144 -7.93 -0.64 21.06
CA GLN A 144 -8.18 -2.08 21.04
C GLN A 144 -9.39 -2.46 20.16
N ASP A 145 -10.26 -1.49 19.89
CA ASP A 145 -11.43 -1.62 19.01
C ASP A 145 -11.10 -1.56 17.50
N ALA A 146 -9.89 -1.19 17.10
CA ALA A 146 -9.48 -1.24 15.69
C ALA A 146 -9.22 -2.68 15.20
N LEU A 147 -9.10 -3.64 16.12
CA LEU A 147 -8.86 -5.06 15.84
C LEU A 147 -10.14 -5.91 15.93
N SER A 148 -11.29 -5.34 16.32
CA SER A 148 -12.56 -6.06 16.54
C SER A 148 -13.74 -5.49 15.73
N GLY A 149 -13.53 -5.18 14.46
CA GLY A 149 -14.61 -5.06 13.46
C GLY A 149 -14.75 -6.34 12.62
N PRO A 150 -15.84 -6.52 11.85
CA PRO A 150 -15.95 -7.62 10.91
C PRO A 150 -14.90 -7.44 9.81
N VAL A 151 -13.72 -8.03 10.02
CA VAL A 151 -12.51 -7.96 9.17
C VAL A 151 -12.84 -8.16 7.69
N LEU A 152 -13.85 -9.00 7.41
CA LEU A 152 -14.36 -9.27 6.08
C LEU A 152 -14.96 -8.04 5.38
N MET A 153 -15.75 -7.23 6.09
CA MET A 153 -16.36 -6.03 5.49
C MET A 153 -15.29 -4.98 5.14
N GLY A 154 -14.31 -4.78 6.02
CA GLY A 154 -13.18 -3.90 5.76
C GLY A 154 -12.35 -4.37 4.55
N LEU A 155 -12.12 -5.68 4.43
CA LEU A 155 -11.37 -6.26 3.32
C LEU A 155 -12.13 -6.13 1.99
N ILE A 156 -13.45 -6.36 1.98
CA ILE A 156 -14.32 -6.16 0.82
C ILE A 156 -14.27 -4.70 0.35
N LEU A 157 -14.40 -3.74 1.26
CA LEU A 157 -14.37 -2.32 0.92
C LEU A 157 -13.01 -1.88 0.38
N ASN A 158 -11.91 -2.43 0.91
CA ASN A 158 -10.58 -2.19 0.36
C ASN A 158 -10.43 -2.75 -1.07
N ILE A 159 -11.00 -3.94 -1.35
CA ILE A 159 -11.02 -4.50 -2.71
C ILE A 159 -11.86 -3.63 -3.66
N VAL A 160 -13.00 -3.12 -3.21
CA VAL A 160 -13.85 -2.21 -4.00
C VAL A 160 -13.11 -0.91 -4.31
N ALA A 161 -12.47 -0.30 -3.31
CA ALA A 161 -11.66 0.89 -3.48
C ALA A 161 -10.50 0.67 -4.46
N LEU A 162 -9.80 -0.47 -4.34
CA LEU A 162 -8.73 -0.85 -5.26
C LEU A 162 -9.27 -0.98 -6.69
N GLY A 163 -10.42 -1.65 -6.86
CA GLY A 163 -11.12 -1.82 -8.13
C GLY A 163 -11.52 -0.48 -8.77
N ALA A 164 -12.00 0.47 -7.97
CA ALA A 164 -12.32 1.82 -8.45
C ALA A 164 -11.06 2.54 -8.99
N GLY A 165 -9.93 2.44 -8.28
CA GLY A 165 -8.64 2.95 -8.73
C GLY A 165 -8.16 2.34 -10.06
N ILE A 166 -8.28 1.03 -10.18
CA ILE A 166 -7.95 0.30 -11.42
C ILE A 166 -8.86 0.75 -12.57
N GLY A 167 -10.16 0.87 -12.32
CA GLY A 167 -11.14 1.33 -13.30
C GLY A 167 -10.83 2.74 -13.80
N LEU A 168 -10.55 3.67 -12.88
CA LEU A 168 -10.15 5.04 -13.22
C LEU A 168 -8.87 5.08 -14.07
N ALA A 169 -7.85 4.29 -13.73
CA ALA A 169 -6.63 4.22 -14.52
C ALA A 169 -6.89 3.74 -15.95
N ARG A 170 -7.73 2.72 -16.11
CA ARG A 170 -8.07 2.18 -17.44
C ARG A 170 -8.84 3.18 -18.29
N VAL A 171 -9.82 3.88 -17.72
CA VAL A 171 -10.58 4.93 -18.44
C VAL A 171 -9.64 6.06 -18.88
N ASN A 172 -8.74 6.48 -18.01
CA ASN A 172 -7.82 7.58 -18.30
C ASN A 172 -6.79 7.20 -19.39
N LEU A 173 -6.26 5.97 -19.35
CA LEU A 173 -5.36 5.43 -20.38
C LEU A 173 -6.04 5.31 -21.75
N HIS A 174 -7.32 4.96 -21.78
CA HIS A 174 -8.08 4.86 -23.04
C HIS A 174 -8.28 6.23 -23.69
N ARG A 175 -8.59 7.26 -22.89
CA ARG A 175 -8.72 8.65 -23.37
C ARG A 175 -7.43 9.22 -23.96
N THR A 176 -6.27 8.89 -23.40
CA THR A 176 -4.98 9.40 -23.89
C THR A 176 -4.48 8.71 -25.17
N ARG A 177 -5.06 7.57 -25.57
CA ARG A 177 -4.72 6.89 -26.83
C ARG A 177 -5.57 7.34 -28.02
N THR A 178 -6.70 7.98 -27.78
CA THR A 178 -7.64 8.43 -28.82
C THR A 178 -7.58 9.93 -29.10
N ALA A 179 -6.69 10.65 -28.44
CA ALA A 179 -6.41 12.08 -28.64
C ALA A 179 -5.03 12.25 -29.27
#